data_AF-A0A6N8SK26-F1
#
_entry.id   AF-A0A6N8SK26-F1
#
_cell.length_a   1.000
_cell.length_b   1.000
_cell.length_c   1.000
_cell.angle_alpha   90.00
_cell.angle_beta   90.00
_cell.angle_gamma   90.00
#
_symmetry.space_group_name_H-M   'P 1'
#
loop_
_entity.id
_entity.type
_entity.pdbx_description
1 polymer ?
#
loop_
_entity_poly.entity_id
_entity_poly.type
_entity_poly.pdbx_seq_one_letter_code
_entity_poly.pdbx_strand_id
1 'polypeptide(L)'
;MVYLDHFLSARDRKPKPVRKSDSEQFVSAVMDTLRDWRFSPFQNEAGTRHALRNWFIEHGHSWGLSDAEALALIGNAFDALGVKRPSWLEGQWYYTEGRTQCVWCAGDIDEEDQARGFRFCSTVCAKSALEKRYRDSQTHGDMVYQRAHYEIAVNSSPARPCKICGTMFKSRQKGAQHCSRACSRAAKGDLLANINCAECETLFRPAGRTKKYCCKECANKGVIKTREASLPPEKSCECCRVVFRPRVSFAVYCSPRCSSMMANRAYRARRAPARIFTFPPLTPAIFDGWFRRAA
;
A
#
# COMPACT_ATOMS: atom_id res chain seq x y z
N MET A 1 23.25 13.53 22.11
CA MET A 1 22.62 12.27 21.62
C MET A 1 21.43 11.83 22.50
N VAL A 2 20.71 12.76 23.14
CA VAL A 2 19.69 12.47 24.16
C VAL A 2 18.43 11.78 23.61
N TYR A 3 18.15 11.95 22.32
CA TYR A 3 16.96 11.37 21.67
C TYR A 3 17.04 9.83 21.51
N LEU A 4 18.25 9.27 21.42
CA LEU A 4 18.46 7.83 21.24
C LEU A 4 18.33 7.08 22.57
N ASP A 5 18.83 7.65 23.67
CA ASP A 5 18.73 7.02 25.00
C ASP A 5 17.28 6.97 25.51
N HIS A 6 16.47 7.99 25.18
CA HIS A 6 15.03 7.97 25.48
C HIS A 6 14.28 6.88 24.70
N PHE A 7 14.68 6.62 23.45
CA PHE A 7 14.09 5.57 22.62
C PHE A 7 14.51 4.16 23.07
N LEU A 8 15.78 3.98 23.44
CA LEU A 8 16.31 2.70 23.91
C LEU A 8 15.73 2.34 25.29
N SER A 9 15.67 3.29 26.22
CA SER A 9 15.08 3.07 27.55
C SER A 9 13.56 2.84 27.51
N ALA A 10 12.85 3.37 26.52
CA ALA A 10 11.44 3.06 26.29
C ALA A 10 11.23 1.64 25.73
N ARG A 11 12.20 1.10 24.98
CA ARG A 11 12.10 -0.20 24.33
C ARG A 11 12.25 -1.38 25.29
N ASP A 12 13.00 -1.20 26.38
CA ASP A 12 13.26 -2.26 27.36
C ASP A 12 12.21 -2.36 28.47
N ARG A 13 11.21 -1.47 28.49
CA ARG A 13 10.09 -1.59 29.43
C ARG A 13 9.21 -2.74 29.00
N LYS A 14 9.21 -3.82 29.80
CA LYS A 14 8.23 -4.90 29.67
C LYS A 14 6.83 -4.27 29.75
N PRO A 15 5.98 -4.44 28.73
CA PRO A 15 4.65 -3.86 28.74
C PRO A 15 3.88 -4.45 29.92
N LYS A 16 3.22 -3.59 30.69
CA LYS A 16 2.42 -4.02 31.84
C LYS A 16 1.11 -4.60 31.30
N PRO A 17 0.69 -5.80 31.73
CA PRO A 17 -0.63 -6.32 31.38
C PRO A 17 -1.72 -5.43 31.97
N VAL A 18 -2.90 -5.45 31.35
CA VAL A 18 -4.08 -4.75 31.87
C VAL A 18 -4.42 -5.31 33.26
N ARG A 19 -4.74 -4.44 34.22
CA ARG A 19 -5.14 -4.89 35.55
C ARG A 19 -6.47 -5.64 35.44
N LYS A 20 -6.60 -6.73 36.21
CA LYS A 20 -7.80 -7.58 36.19
C LYS A 20 -9.08 -6.79 36.51
N SER A 21 -9.02 -5.83 37.44
CA SER A 21 -10.13 -4.93 37.78
C SER A 21 -10.64 -4.12 36.59
N ASP A 22 -9.70 -3.60 35.79
CA ASP A 22 -10.00 -2.72 34.67
C ASP A 22 -10.59 -3.54 33.53
N SER A 23 -10.15 -4.81 33.39
CA SER A 23 -10.67 -5.75 32.41
C SER A 23 -12.18 -5.97 32.53
N GLU A 24 -12.71 -6.12 33.74
CA GLU A 24 -14.16 -6.30 33.96
C GLU A 24 -14.97 -5.08 33.51
N GLN A 25 -14.47 -3.87 33.79
CA GLN A 25 -15.11 -2.62 33.34
C GLN A 25 -15.05 -2.49 31.81
N PHE A 26 -13.91 -2.81 31.21
CA PHE A 26 -13.77 -2.82 29.75
C PHE A 26 -14.70 -3.83 29.10
N VAL A 27 -14.79 -5.05 29.63
CA VAL A 27 -15.69 -6.09 29.10
C VAL A 27 -17.13 -5.60 29.14
N SER A 28 -17.59 -4.99 30.24
CA SER A 28 -18.95 -4.43 30.32
C SER A 28 -19.20 -3.35 29.26
N ALA A 29 -18.29 -2.38 29.11
CA ALA A 29 -18.43 -1.31 28.11
C ALA A 29 -18.36 -1.82 26.67
N VAL A 30 -17.51 -2.81 26.41
CA VAL A 30 -17.41 -3.51 25.12
C VAL A 30 -18.71 -4.26 24.83
N MET A 31 -19.29 -4.95 25.82
CA MET A 31 -20.58 -5.63 25.65
C MET A 31 -21.70 -4.66 25.27
N ASP A 32 -21.78 -3.48 25.89
CA ASP A 32 -22.80 -2.48 25.55
C ASP A 32 -22.68 -2.04 24.08
N THR A 33 -21.45 -1.85 23.59
CA THR A 33 -21.19 -1.51 22.18
C THR A 33 -21.48 -2.68 21.24
N LEU A 34 -21.12 -3.90 21.63
CA LEU A 34 -21.33 -5.10 20.82
C LEU A 34 -22.80 -5.52 20.77
N ARG A 35 -23.64 -5.14 21.75
CA ARG A 35 -25.09 -5.41 21.76
C ARG A 35 -25.87 -4.62 20.73
N ASP A 36 -25.38 -3.45 20.33
CA ASP A 36 -26.04 -2.59 19.33
C ASP A 36 -25.73 -3.01 17.88
N TRP A 37 -26.09 -4.24 17.52
CA TRP A 37 -25.93 -4.75 16.16
C TRP A 37 -27.27 -4.80 15.42
N ARG A 38 -27.23 -4.62 14.09
CA ARG A 38 -28.42 -4.67 13.23
C ARG A 38 -28.44 -5.89 12.32
N PHE A 39 -27.27 -6.29 11.81
CA PHE A 39 -27.16 -7.34 10.79
C PHE A 39 -26.46 -8.60 11.30
N SER A 40 -25.46 -8.44 12.18
CA SER A 40 -24.68 -9.56 12.70
C SER A 40 -24.13 -9.22 14.07
N PRO A 41 -24.08 -10.17 15.03
CA PRO A 41 -23.43 -9.97 16.32
C PRO A 41 -21.97 -9.49 16.23
N PHE A 42 -21.30 -9.71 15.10
CA PHE A 42 -19.91 -9.29 14.86
C PHE A 42 -19.78 -7.92 14.17
N GLN A 43 -20.89 -7.25 13.85
CA GLN A 43 -20.91 -6.02 13.07
C GLN A 43 -20.01 -4.91 13.67
N ASN A 44 -20.03 -4.76 14.99
CA ASN A 44 -19.27 -3.72 15.68
C ASN A 44 -17.87 -4.18 16.11
N GLU A 45 -17.49 -5.43 15.86
CA GLU A 45 -16.24 -5.99 16.37
C GLU A 45 -15.01 -5.20 15.90
N ALA A 46 -14.90 -4.97 14.59
CA ALA A 46 -13.70 -4.36 14.01
C ALA A 46 -13.49 -2.92 14.52
N GLY A 47 -14.59 -2.16 14.62
CA GLY A 47 -14.58 -0.80 15.17
C GLY A 47 -14.17 -0.79 16.64
N THR A 48 -14.79 -1.64 17.46
CA THR A 48 -14.48 -1.75 18.89
C THR A 48 -13.04 -2.21 19.13
N ARG A 49 -12.54 -3.19 18.35
CA ARG A 49 -11.14 -3.65 18.45
C ARG A 49 -10.17 -2.54 18.11
N HIS A 50 -10.46 -1.77 17.06
CA HIS A 50 -9.63 -0.64 16.66
C HIS A 50 -9.56 0.42 17.76
N ALA A 51 -10.71 0.76 18.35
CA ALA A 51 -10.80 1.74 19.44
C ALA A 51 -10.01 1.28 20.68
N LEU A 52 -10.20 0.04 21.13
CA LEU A 52 -9.46 -0.54 22.26
C LEU A 52 -7.96 -0.54 22.02
N ARG A 53 -7.53 -0.95 20.82
CA ARG A 53 -6.11 -0.98 20.46
C ARG A 53 -5.50 0.43 20.48
N ASN A 54 -6.19 1.42 19.91
CA ASN A 54 -5.71 2.81 19.94
C ASN A 54 -5.61 3.32 21.38
N TRP A 55 -6.61 3.02 22.21
CA TRP A 55 -6.60 3.36 23.62
C TRP A 55 -5.36 2.79 24.33
N PHE A 56 -5.06 1.49 24.16
CA PHE A 56 -3.86 0.88 24.75
C PHE A 56 -2.56 1.52 24.23
N ILE A 57 -2.47 1.83 22.94
CA ILE A 57 -1.29 2.50 22.36
C ILE A 57 -1.09 3.89 22.99
N GLU A 58 -2.17 4.66 23.15
CA GLU A 58 -2.14 5.98 23.81
C GLU A 58 -1.70 5.89 25.27
N HIS A 59 -1.95 4.75 25.93
CA HIS A 59 -1.52 4.46 27.31
C HIS A 59 -0.14 3.79 27.39
N GLY A 60 0.62 3.78 26.28
CA GLY A 60 2.02 3.34 26.25
C GLY A 60 2.22 1.84 26.07
N HIS A 61 1.20 1.10 25.67
CA HIS A 61 1.35 -0.32 25.33
C HIS A 61 1.96 -0.47 23.92
N SER A 62 2.72 -1.55 23.70
CA SER A 62 3.23 -1.86 22.36
C SER A 62 2.08 -2.29 21.44
N TRP A 63 2.24 -2.10 20.14
CA TRP A 63 1.20 -2.46 19.16
C TRP A 63 0.75 -3.93 19.30
N GLY A 64 1.70 -4.85 19.42
CA GLY A 64 1.40 -6.30 19.49
C GLY A 64 0.64 -6.68 20.75
N LEU A 65 1.00 -6.11 21.90
CA LEU A 65 0.28 -6.36 23.14
C LEU A 65 -1.11 -5.70 23.11
N SER A 66 -1.20 -4.47 22.61
CA SER A 66 -2.47 -3.74 22.49
C SER A 66 -3.49 -4.50 21.63
N ASP A 67 -3.05 -5.09 20.53
CA ASP A 67 -3.92 -5.88 19.65
C ASP A 67 -4.34 -7.21 20.28
N ALA A 68 -3.44 -7.86 21.02
CA ALA A 68 -3.73 -9.10 21.75
C ALA A 68 -4.72 -8.89 22.92
N GLU A 69 -4.53 -7.82 23.71
CA GLU A 69 -5.42 -7.45 24.81
C GLU A 69 -6.81 -7.04 24.29
N ALA A 70 -6.86 -6.24 23.22
CA ALA A 70 -8.13 -5.89 22.57
C ALA A 70 -8.88 -7.13 22.06
N LEU A 71 -8.16 -8.10 21.48
CA LEU A 71 -8.75 -9.36 21.04
C LEU A 71 -9.27 -10.19 22.23
N ALA A 72 -8.53 -10.26 23.33
CA ALA A 72 -8.93 -10.99 24.53
C ALA A 72 -10.18 -10.39 25.18
N LEU A 73 -10.24 -9.06 25.32
CA LEU A 73 -11.41 -8.36 25.87
C LEU A 73 -12.68 -8.60 25.04
N ILE A 74 -12.54 -8.55 23.71
CA ILE A 74 -13.65 -8.83 22.79
C ILE A 74 -14.07 -10.29 22.87
N GLY A 75 -13.12 -11.23 22.96
CA GLY A 75 -13.41 -12.66 23.16
C GLY A 75 -14.23 -12.89 24.42
N ASN A 76 -13.79 -12.34 25.55
CA ASN A 76 -14.51 -12.43 26.82
C ASN A 76 -15.91 -11.80 26.75
N ALA A 77 -16.06 -10.68 26.04
CA ALA A 77 -17.35 -10.04 25.84
C ALA A 77 -18.30 -10.90 24.99
N PHE A 78 -17.81 -11.56 23.93
CA PHE A 78 -18.62 -12.49 23.13
C PHE A 78 -19.02 -13.73 23.93
N ASP A 79 -18.11 -14.29 24.72
CA ASP A 79 -18.40 -15.42 25.61
C ASP A 79 -19.49 -15.04 26.62
N ALA A 80 -19.42 -13.85 27.22
CA ALA A 80 -20.44 -13.32 28.14
C ALA A 80 -21.80 -13.05 27.45
N LEU A 81 -21.80 -12.73 26.15
CA LEU A 81 -23.02 -12.59 25.34
C LEU A 81 -23.57 -13.94 24.85
N GLY A 82 -22.84 -15.05 25.05
CA GLY A 82 -23.20 -16.37 24.53
C GLY A 82 -23.08 -16.49 23.00
N VAL A 83 -22.32 -15.61 22.36
CA VAL A 83 -22.13 -15.57 20.90
C VAL A 83 -20.92 -16.43 20.53
N LYS A 84 -21.16 -17.53 19.81
CA LYS A 84 -20.07 -18.36 19.28
C LYS A 84 -19.51 -17.78 17.99
N ARG A 85 -18.19 -17.61 17.95
CA ARG A 85 -17.50 -17.14 16.74
C ARG A 85 -17.59 -18.17 15.63
N PRO A 86 -17.93 -17.79 14.39
CA PRO A 86 -17.88 -18.71 13.27
C PRO A 86 -16.46 -19.23 13.11
N SER A 87 -16.33 -20.49 12.71
CA SER A 87 -15.07 -21.04 12.26
C SER A 87 -14.52 -20.20 11.11
N TRP A 88 -13.20 -20.26 10.87
CA TRP A 88 -12.60 -19.55 9.73
C TRP A 88 -13.30 -19.86 8.41
N LEU A 89 -13.76 -21.11 8.24
CA LEU A 89 -14.48 -21.57 7.06
C LEU A 89 -15.86 -20.89 6.96
N GLU A 90 -16.62 -20.83 8.05
CA GLU A 90 -17.93 -20.17 8.11
C GLU A 90 -17.85 -18.64 8.00
N GLY A 91 -16.72 -18.04 8.40
CA GLY A 91 -16.47 -16.61 8.25
C GLY A 91 -16.09 -16.17 6.83
N GLN A 92 -16.01 -17.10 5.88
CA GLN A 92 -15.72 -16.76 4.50
C GLN A 92 -16.94 -16.16 3.80
N TRP A 93 -16.69 -15.24 2.88
CA TRP A 93 -17.72 -14.53 2.10
C TRP A 93 -18.77 -15.46 1.45
N TYR A 94 -18.35 -16.65 1.02
CA TYR A 94 -19.23 -17.66 0.42
C TYR A 94 -20.27 -18.27 1.37
N TYR A 95 -20.07 -18.19 2.68
CA TYR A 95 -21.06 -18.56 3.70
C TYR A 95 -21.94 -17.37 4.13
N THR A 96 -21.47 -16.14 3.98
CA THR A 96 -22.23 -14.93 4.36
C THR A 96 -23.14 -14.42 3.25
N GLU A 97 -22.84 -14.73 1.98
CA GLU A 97 -23.70 -14.34 0.85
C GLU A 97 -25.03 -15.11 0.85
N GLY A 98 -26.11 -14.36 0.58
CA GLY A 98 -27.47 -14.90 0.50
C GLY A 98 -27.62 -16.02 -0.52
N ARG A 99 -28.71 -16.78 -0.45
CA ARG A 99 -29.00 -17.85 -1.44
C ARG A 99 -29.43 -17.34 -2.81
N THR A 100 -29.74 -16.05 -2.91
CA THR A 100 -30.25 -15.42 -4.13
C THR A 100 -29.14 -14.97 -5.09
N GLN A 101 -27.90 -14.88 -4.61
CA GLN A 101 -26.77 -14.33 -5.38
C GLN A 101 -25.67 -15.37 -5.58
N CYS A 102 -25.01 -15.26 -6.74
CA CYS A 102 -23.90 -16.11 -7.13
C CYS A 102 -22.69 -15.86 -6.23
N VAL A 103 -22.21 -16.93 -5.61
CA VAL A 103 -21.05 -16.95 -4.69
C VAL A 103 -19.74 -16.50 -5.34
N TRP A 104 -19.68 -16.34 -6.67
CA TRP A 104 -18.47 -15.90 -7.36
C TRP A 104 -18.53 -14.45 -7.84
N CYS A 105 -19.63 -14.05 -8.49
CA CYS A 105 -19.75 -12.77 -9.16
C CYS A 105 -20.82 -11.84 -8.54
N ALA A 106 -21.52 -12.29 -7.50
CA ALA A 106 -22.65 -11.62 -6.87
C ALA A 106 -23.85 -11.33 -7.80
N GLY A 107 -23.88 -11.90 -9.02
CA GLY A 107 -25.02 -11.81 -9.92
C GLY A 107 -26.20 -12.66 -9.44
N ASP A 108 -27.42 -12.25 -9.76
CA ASP A 108 -28.62 -12.98 -9.37
C ASP A 108 -28.63 -14.39 -9.97
N ILE A 109 -29.12 -15.36 -9.20
CA ILE A 109 -29.32 -16.75 -9.64
C ILE A 109 -30.78 -16.90 -10.06
N ASP A 110 -31.06 -17.59 -11.16
CA ASP A 110 -32.43 -17.87 -11.58
C ASP A 110 -33.21 -18.65 -10.51
N GLU A 111 -34.50 -18.34 -10.33
CA GLU A 111 -35.33 -18.95 -9.27
C GLU A 111 -35.37 -20.49 -9.35
N GLU A 112 -35.34 -21.06 -10.57
CA GLU A 112 -35.26 -22.51 -10.78
C GLU A 112 -33.97 -23.12 -10.21
N ASP A 113 -32.84 -22.45 -10.43
CA ASP A 113 -31.53 -22.89 -9.95
C ASP A 113 -31.38 -22.64 -8.45
N GLN A 114 -31.98 -21.57 -7.92
CA GLN A 114 -32.11 -21.35 -6.48
C GLN A 114 -32.94 -22.47 -5.82
N ALA A 115 -34.07 -22.87 -6.43
CA ALA A 115 -34.91 -23.96 -5.94
C ALA A 115 -34.18 -25.31 -5.91
N ARG A 116 -33.24 -25.53 -6.85
CA ARG A 116 -32.33 -26.69 -6.86
C ARG A 116 -31.19 -26.57 -5.85
N GLY A 117 -31.03 -25.43 -5.19
CA GLY A 117 -29.98 -25.18 -4.20
C GLY A 117 -28.62 -24.85 -4.81
N PHE A 118 -28.55 -24.45 -6.08
CA PHE A 118 -27.30 -23.99 -6.66
C PHE A 118 -26.83 -22.67 -6.05
N ARG A 119 -25.51 -22.50 -6.01
CA ARG A 119 -24.83 -21.33 -5.41
C ARG A 119 -24.10 -20.47 -6.44
N PHE A 120 -24.16 -20.83 -7.71
CA PHE A 120 -23.47 -20.13 -8.80
C PHE A 120 -24.45 -19.91 -9.94
N CYS A 121 -24.44 -18.71 -10.54
CA CYS A 121 -25.29 -18.38 -11.68
C CYS A 121 -24.87 -19.07 -12.99
N SER A 122 -23.70 -19.72 -13.02
CA SER A 122 -23.21 -20.44 -14.20
C SER A 122 -22.13 -21.45 -13.85
N THR A 123 -21.94 -22.42 -14.74
CA THR A 123 -20.84 -23.41 -14.66
C THR A 123 -19.46 -22.75 -14.72
N VAL A 124 -19.34 -21.61 -15.44
CA VAL A 124 -18.11 -20.82 -15.51
C VAL A 124 -17.75 -20.22 -14.16
N CYS A 125 -18.74 -19.66 -13.45
CA CYS A 125 -18.55 -19.13 -12.10
C CYS A 125 -18.15 -20.22 -11.11
N ALA A 126 -18.81 -21.39 -11.17
CA ALA A 126 -18.47 -22.53 -10.32
C ALA A 126 -17.03 -23.02 -10.55
N LYS A 127 -16.60 -23.16 -11.82
CA LYS A 127 -15.22 -23.55 -12.17
C LYS A 127 -14.19 -22.51 -11.71
N SER A 128 -14.49 -21.22 -11.90
CA SER A 128 -13.60 -20.13 -11.50
C SER A 128 -13.41 -20.08 -9.98
N ALA A 129 -14.49 -20.27 -9.22
CA ALA A 129 -14.45 -20.35 -7.77
C ALA A 129 -13.62 -21.54 -7.29
N LEU A 130 -13.77 -22.70 -7.92
CA LEU A 130 -12.99 -23.90 -7.62
C LEU A 130 -11.49 -23.68 -7.90
N GLU A 131 -11.15 -23.13 -9.06
CA GLU A 131 -9.76 -22.87 -9.45
C GLU A 131 -9.09 -21.84 -8.54
N LYS A 132 -9.78 -20.75 -8.18
CA LYS A 132 -9.26 -19.77 -7.22
C LYS A 132 -8.99 -20.42 -5.86
N ARG A 133 -9.95 -21.21 -5.34
CA ARG A 133 -9.78 -21.90 -4.06
C ARG A 133 -8.58 -22.86 -4.09
N TYR A 134 -8.38 -23.56 -5.20
CA TYR A 134 -7.21 -24.41 -5.40
C TYR A 134 -5.91 -23.60 -5.42
N ARG A 135 -5.87 -22.47 -6.12
CA ARG A 135 -4.70 -21.59 -6.15
C ARG A 135 -4.39 -20.96 -4.79
N ASP A 136 -5.40 -20.53 -4.04
CA ASP A 136 -5.26 -19.89 -2.72
C ASP A 136 -4.79 -20.89 -1.65
N SER A 137 -5.33 -22.13 -1.68
CA SER A 137 -4.88 -23.21 -0.80
C SER A 137 -3.48 -23.69 -1.18
N GLN A 138 -3.18 -23.75 -2.49
CA GLN A 138 -1.83 -24.00 -2.95
C GLN A 138 -0.88 -22.92 -2.48
N THR A 139 -1.14 -21.61 -2.66
CA THR A 139 -0.19 -20.53 -2.32
C THR A 139 0.24 -20.53 -0.85
N HIS A 140 -0.65 -20.84 0.08
CA HIS A 140 -0.29 -20.94 1.50
C HIS A 140 0.42 -22.25 1.86
N GLY A 141 0.04 -23.39 1.25
CA GLY A 141 0.82 -24.63 1.31
C GLY A 141 2.16 -24.54 0.57
N ASP A 142 2.27 -23.62 -0.40
CA ASP A 142 3.37 -23.53 -1.34
C ASP A 142 4.61 -22.98 -0.68
N MET A 143 4.53 -22.09 0.31
CA MET A 143 5.78 -21.61 0.92
C MET A 143 6.57 -22.73 1.61
N VAL A 144 5.88 -23.63 2.32
CA VAL A 144 6.52 -24.80 2.94
C VAL A 144 6.96 -25.79 1.87
N TYR A 145 6.10 -26.06 0.89
CA TYR A 145 6.40 -26.97 -0.22
C TYR A 145 7.56 -26.45 -1.10
N GLN A 146 7.52 -25.20 -1.57
CA GLN A 146 8.59 -24.53 -2.30
C GLN A 146 9.89 -24.48 -1.50
N ARG A 147 9.81 -24.26 -0.17
CA ARG A 147 11.00 -24.29 0.68
C ARG A 147 11.58 -25.71 0.77
N ALA A 148 10.75 -26.72 0.98
CA ALA A 148 11.17 -28.11 0.96
C ALA A 148 11.80 -28.49 -0.39
N HIS A 149 11.18 -28.12 -1.51
CA HIS A 149 11.72 -28.33 -2.85
C HIS A 149 13.05 -27.58 -3.07
N TYR A 150 13.19 -26.35 -2.56
CA TYR A 150 14.44 -25.60 -2.61
C TYR A 150 15.55 -26.33 -1.83
N GLU A 151 15.26 -26.82 -0.62
CA GLU A 151 16.23 -27.52 0.22
C GLU A 151 16.62 -28.88 -0.36
N ILE A 152 15.67 -29.65 -0.88
CA ILE A 152 15.93 -30.89 -1.62
C ILE A 152 16.83 -30.61 -2.83
N ALA A 153 16.51 -29.58 -3.63
CA ALA A 153 17.30 -29.21 -4.80
C ALA A 153 18.72 -28.74 -4.44
N VAL A 154 18.89 -27.97 -3.36
CA VAL A 154 20.22 -27.55 -2.89
C VAL A 154 21.01 -28.76 -2.36
N ASN A 155 20.40 -29.63 -1.55
CA ASN A 155 21.09 -30.76 -0.93
C ASN A 155 21.47 -31.85 -1.93
N SER A 156 20.64 -32.09 -2.94
CA SER A 156 20.91 -33.03 -4.05
C SER A 156 21.92 -32.49 -5.06
N SER A 157 22.17 -31.18 -5.09
CA SER A 157 23.17 -30.60 -5.99
C SER A 157 24.59 -31.01 -5.56
N PRO A 158 25.48 -31.34 -6.50
CA PRO A 158 26.86 -31.70 -6.17
C PRO A 158 27.58 -30.52 -5.52
N ALA A 159 28.37 -30.78 -4.49
CA ALA A 159 29.19 -29.77 -3.83
C ALA A 159 30.30 -29.31 -4.78
N ARG A 160 30.57 -28.00 -4.83
CA ARG A 160 31.59 -27.40 -5.69
C ARG A 160 32.43 -26.41 -4.91
N PRO A 161 33.73 -26.28 -5.19
CA PRO A 161 34.54 -25.27 -4.55
C PRO A 161 34.15 -23.88 -5.08
N CYS A 162 34.01 -22.92 -4.18
CA CYS A 162 33.84 -21.53 -4.56
C CYS A 162 35.10 -21.01 -5.28
N LYS A 163 34.95 -20.39 -6.45
CA LYS A 163 36.08 -19.82 -7.21
C LYS A 163 36.84 -18.68 -6.49
N ILE A 164 36.30 -18.13 -5.40
CA ILE A 164 36.91 -17.02 -4.65
C ILE A 164 37.49 -17.48 -3.32
N CYS A 165 36.70 -18.13 -2.47
CA CYS A 165 37.16 -18.53 -1.14
C CYS A 165 37.54 -20.02 -1.00
N GLY A 166 37.35 -20.83 -2.05
CA GLY A 166 37.65 -22.28 -2.04
C GLY A 166 36.63 -23.14 -1.29
N THR A 167 35.80 -22.58 -0.40
CA THR A 167 34.82 -23.34 0.39
C THR A 167 33.85 -24.14 -0.49
N MET A 168 33.64 -25.41 -0.13
CA MET A 168 32.67 -26.27 -0.80
C MET A 168 31.24 -25.80 -0.50
N PHE A 169 30.43 -25.61 -1.54
CA PHE A 169 29.03 -25.20 -1.40
C PHE A 169 28.13 -25.94 -2.38
N LYS A 170 26.82 -25.96 -2.08
CA LYS A 170 25.78 -26.49 -2.95
C LYS A 170 24.83 -25.38 -3.38
N SER A 171 24.33 -25.43 -4.61
CA SER A 171 23.38 -24.45 -5.14
C SER A 171 22.45 -25.09 -6.15
N ARG A 172 21.17 -24.70 -6.13
CA ARG A 172 20.16 -25.13 -7.10
C ARG A 172 20.52 -24.74 -8.55
N GLN A 173 21.27 -23.66 -8.75
CA GLN A 173 21.65 -23.20 -10.08
C GLN A 173 22.85 -23.99 -10.60
N LYS A 174 22.67 -24.75 -11.69
CA LYS A 174 23.72 -25.58 -12.31
C LYS A 174 24.99 -24.79 -12.72
N GLY A 175 24.91 -23.47 -12.86
CA GLY A 175 26.04 -22.59 -13.21
C GLY A 175 26.60 -21.75 -12.06
N ALA A 176 26.16 -21.94 -10.81
CA ALA A 176 26.66 -21.15 -9.69
C ALA A 176 28.16 -21.42 -9.45
N GLN A 177 28.95 -20.35 -9.42
CA GLN A 177 30.42 -20.42 -9.23
C GLN A 177 30.87 -19.94 -7.83
N HIS A 178 29.94 -19.38 -7.04
CA HIS A 178 30.25 -18.73 -5.77
C HIS A 178 29.29 -19.15 -4.66
N CYS A 179 29.82 -19.37 -3.45
CA CYS A 179 29.07 -19.84 -2.29
C CYS A 179 28.12 -18.80 -1.70
N SER A 180 28.42 -17.52 -1.88
CA SER A 180 27.70 -16.43 -1.25
C SER A 180 27.58 -15.22 -2.17
N ARG A 181 26.66 -14.31 -1.83
CA ARG A 181 26.52 -13.02 -2.51
C ARG A 181 27.81 -12.20 -2.43
N ALA A 182 28.56 -12.29 -1.34
CA ALA A 182 29.85 -11.61 -1.16
C ALA A 182 30.91 -12.15 -2.15
N CYS A 183 31.09 -13.48 -2.22
CA CYS A 183 31.99 -14.10 -3.18
C CYS A 183 31.57 -13.83 -4.63
N SER A 184 30.26 -13.81 -4.93
CA SER A 184 29.78 -13.44 -6.26
C SER A 184 30.07 -11.98 -6.62
N ARG A 185 30.02 -11.06 -5.65
CA ARG A 185 30.42 -9.65 -5.87
C ARG A 185 31.92 -9.50 -6.07
N ALA A 186 32.72 -10.16 -5.23
CA ALA A 186 34.18 -10.20 -5.37
C ALA A 186 34.59 -10.72 -6.75
N ALA A 187 33.97 -11.80 -7.23
CA ALA A 187 34.24 -12.39 -8.54
C ALA A 187 33.77 -11.54 -9.73
N LYS A 188 32.65 -10.83 -9.59
CA LYS A 188 32.17 -9.89 -10.62
C LYS A 188 33.08 -8.67 -10.79
N GLY A 189 34.16 -8.60 -10.04
CA GLY A 189 35.04 -7.46 -10.07
C GLY A 189 34.44 -6.33 -9.27
N ASP A 190 34.40 -6.49 -7.95
CA ASP A 190 34.74 -5.38 -7.06
C ASP A 190 36.13 -4.78 -7.43
N LEU A 191 36.88 -5.33 -8.40
CA LEU A 191 37.93 -4.67 -9.19
C LEU A 191 37.41 -3.52 -10.08
N LEU A 192 36.41 -2.76 -9.65
CA LEU A 192 36.30 -1.42 -10.20
C LEU A 192 37.58 -0.70 -9.76
N ALA A 193 38.36 -0.25 -10.74
CA ALA A 193 39.57 0.52 -10.48
C ALA A 193 39.22 1.69 -9.55
N ASN A 194 40.19 2.12 -8.74
CA ASN A 194 40.02 3.35 -7.98
C ASN A 194 39.72 4.46 -8.99
N ILE A 195 38.59 5.14 -8.81
CA ILE A 195 38.20 6.30 -9.62
C ILE A 195 38.28 7.55 -8.76
N ASN A 196 38.53 8.69 -9.38
CA ASN A 196 38.46 9.98 -8.70
C ASN A 196 36.99 10.33 -8.45
N CYS A 197 36.69 10.82 -7.24
CA CYS A 197 35.37 11.36 -6.94
C CYS A 197 35.09 12.58 -7.83
N ALA A 198 33.93 12.62 -8.51
CA ALA A 198 33.56 13.72 -9.39
C ALA A 198 33.30 15.08 -8.68
N GLU A 199 33.57 15.17 -7.37
CA GLU A 199 33.30 16.35 -6.53
C GLU A 199 34.54 16.79 -5.75
N CYS A 200 35.17 15.89 -5.00
CA CYS A 200 36.36 16.18 -4.20
C CYS A 200 37.67 15.58 -4.75
N GLU A 201 37.60 14.92 -5.91
CA GLU A 201 38.74 14.30 -6.62
C GLU A 201 39.49 13.18 -5.87
N THR A 202 39.12 12.88 -4.63
CA THR A 202 39.73 11.77 -3.87
C THR A 202 39.52 10.43 -4.56
N LEU A 203 40.59 9.64 -4.68
CA LEU A 203 40.54 8.26 -5.17
C LEU A 203 39.69 7.40 -4.21
N PHE A 204 38.70 6.70 -4.77
CA PHE A 204 37.89 5.75 -4.01
C PHE A 204 37.51 4.53 -4.85
N ARG A 205 37.14 3.45 -4.18
CA ARG A 205 36.71 2.21 -4.81
C ARG A 205 35.17 2.13 -4.83
N PRO A 206 34.51 2.26 -5.99
CA PRO A 206 33.05 2.29 -6.05
C PRO A 206 32.45 0.89 -5.84
N ALA A 207 31.33 0.82 -5.11
CA ALA A 207 30.59 -0.44 -4.92
C ALA A 207 29.78 -0.90 -6.16
N GLY A 208 29.82 -0.13 -7.26
CA GLY A 208 29.11 -0.44 -8.50
C GLY A 208 29.45 0.56 -9.62
N ARG A 209 29.30 0.14 -10.88
CA ARG A 209 29.72 0.90 -12.08
C ARG A 209 29.10 2.29 -12.21
N THR A 210 27.95 2.53 -11.58
CA THR A 210 27.21 3.80 -11.65
C THR A 210 27.58 4.79 -10.54
N LYS A 211 28.37 4.38 -9.54
CA LYS A 211 28.78 5.26 -8.44
C LYS A 211 29.91 6.18 -8.90
N LYS A 212 29.67 7.49 -8.86
CA LYS A 212 30.62 8.55 -9.26
C LYS A 212 31.25 9.30 -8.09
N TYR A 213 30.77 9.06 -6.86
CA TYR A 213 31.12 9.84 -5.68
C TYR A 213 31.57 8.94 -4.53
N CYS A 214 32.58 9.39 -3.77
CA CYS A 214 33.20 8.63 -2.69
C CYS A 214 32.29 8.47 -1.46
N CYS A 215 31.46 9.47 -1.17
CA CYS A 215 30.56 9.48 -0.01
C CYS A 215 29.18 10.10 -0.35
N LYS A 216 28.25 10.00 0.61
CA LYS A 216 26.88 10.54 0.47
C LYS A 216 26.88 12.06 0.31
N GLU A 217 27.79 12.76 0.97
CA GLU A 217 27.89 14.22 0.90
C GLU A 217 28.31 14.69 -0.49
N CYS A 218 29.37 14.09 -1.05
CA CYS A 218 29.82 14.37 -2.42
C CYS A 218 28.74 14.04 -3.44
N ALA A 219 28.01 12.92 -3.25
CA ALA A 219 26.88 12.58 -4.11
C ALA A 219 25.78 13.64 -4.06
N ASN A 220 25.45 14.16 -2.87
CA ASN A 220 24.45 15.21 -2.73
C ASN A 220 24.90 16.52 -3.39
N LYS A 221 26.17 16.93 -3.21
CA LYS A 221 26.75 18.11 -3.88
C LYS A 221 26.70 17.98 -5.40
N GLY A 222 27.13 16.84 -5.94
CA GLY A 222 27.08 16.57 -7.37
C GLY A 222 25.64 16.55 -7.92
N VAL A 223 24.67 16.03 -7.16
CA VAL A 223 23.24 16.10 -7.52
C VAL A 223 22.73 17.54 -7.52
N ILE A 224 23.10 18.36 -6.53
CA ILE A 224 22.74 19.78 -6.47
C ILE A 224 23.32 20.52 -7.68
N LYS A 225 24.61 20.35 -7.97
CA LYS A 225 25.29 20.96 -9.12
C LYS A 225 24.66 20.56 -10.45
N THR A 226 24.40 19.27 -10.66
CA THR A 226 23.72 18.75 -11.87
C THR A 226 22.29 19.30 -11.97
N ARG A 227 21.60 19.42 -10.84
CA ARG A 227 20.26 19.99 -10.78
C ARG A 227 20.28 21.47 -11.14
N GLU A 228 21.18 22.26 -10.57
CA GLU A 228 21.34 23.69 -10.85
C GLU A 228 21.71 23.96 -12.31
N ALA A 229 22.59 23.14 -12.88
CA ALA A 229 22.95 23.20 -14.29
C ALA A 229 21.79 22.83 -15.23
N SER A 230 20.90 21.94 -14.80
CA SER A 230 19.71 21.54 -15.57
C SER A 230 18.45 22.37 -15.24
N LEU A 231 18.54 23.35 -14.34
CA LEU A 231 17.41 24.24 -14.07
C LEU A 231 17.10 25.07 -15.33
N PRO A 232 15.85 25.05 -15.81
CA PRO A 232 15.41 25.92 -16.89
C PRO A 232 15.65 27.41 -16.58
N PRO A 233 15.66 28.28 -17.61
CA PRO A 233 15.76 29.72 -17.43
C PRO A 233 14.60 30.26 -16.58
N GLU A 234 14.80 31.45 -16.03
CA GLU A 234 13.77 32.14 -15.24
C GLU A 234 12.52 32.40 -16.08
N LYS A 235 11.35 32.24 -15.44
CA LYS A 235 10.03 32.47 -16.04
C LYS A 235 9.22 33.41 -15.16
N SER A 236 8.32 34.18 -15.76
CA SER A 236 7.31 34.94 -15.00
C SER A 236 6.11 34.05 -14.68
N CYS A 237 5.64 34.09 -13.43
CA CYS A 237 4.47 33.31 -13.03
C CYS A 237 3.19 33.86 -13.68
N GLU A 238 2.41 33.01 -14.35
CA GLU A 238 1.14 33.45 -14.96
C GLU A 238 0.07 33.89 -13.95
N CYS A 239 0.18 33.48 -12.67
CA CYS A 239 -0.76 33.84 -11.62
C CYS A 239 -0.43 35.19 -10.97
N CYS A 240 0.82 35.40 -10.55
CA CYS A 240 1.23 36.58 -9.76
C CYS A 240 2.33 37.43 -10.41
N ARG A 241 2.78 37.07 -11.62
CA ARG A 241 3.82 37.76 -12.41
C ARG A 241 5.22 37.82 -11.80
N VAL A 242 5.44 37.26 -10.61
CA VAL A 242 6.78 37.12 -10.02
C VAL A 242 7.69 36.26 -10.90
N VAL A 243 8.91 36.75 -11.15
CA VAL A 243 9.96 35.99 -11.85
C VAL A 243 10.48 34.90 -10.91
N PHE A 244 10.51 33.67 -11.39
CA PHE A 244 10.96 32.51 -10.61
C PHE A 244 11.74 31.54 -11.48
N ARG A 245 12.63 30.77 -10.86
CA ARG A 245 13.38 29.70 -11.53
C ARG A 245 12.67 28.35 -11.34
N PRO A 246 12.02 27.79 -12.38
CA PRO A 246 11.24 26.56 -12.22
C PRO A 246 12.12 25.34 -11.94
N ARG A 247 11.63 24.38 -11.15
CA ARG A 247 12.33 23.10 -10.90
C ARG A 247 12.25 22.11 -12.07
N VAL A 248 11.27 22.28 -12.95
CA VAL A 248 11.01 21.44 -14.13
C VAL A 248 10.60 22.35 -15.29
N SER A 249 10.98 21.99 -16.52
CA SER A 249 10.79 22.84 -17.72
C SER A 249 9.31 23.21 -17.98
N PHE A 250 8.37 22.38 -17.57
CA PHE A 250 6.93 22.60 -17.75
C PHE A 250 6.23 23.31 -16.58
N ALA A 251 6.96 23.76 -15.54
CA ALA A 251 6.33 24.52 -14.47
C ALA A 251 5.97 25.94 -14.96
N VAL A 252 4.71 26.33 -14.73
CA VAL A 252 4.11 27.61 -15.12
C VAL A 252 3.95 28.56 -13.92
N TYR A 253 3.88 28.01 -12.70
CA TYR A 253 3.56 28.76 -11.49
C TYR A 253 4.72 28.73 -10.49
N CYS A 254 4.96 29.85 -9.79
CA CYS A 254 6.07 30.00 -8.86
C CYS A 254 5.91 29.20 -7.55
N SER A 255 4.67 28.82 -7.20
CA SER A 255 4.37 28.15 -5.94
C SER A 255 3.16 27.22 -6.07
N PRO A 256 3.03 26.22 -5.17
CA PRO A 256 1.82 25.40 -5.07
C PRO A 256 0.55 26.23 -4.90
N ARG A 257 0.63 27.35 -4.16
CA ARG A 257 -0.51 28.27 -3.97
C ARG A 257 -0.98 28.87 -5.30
N CYS A 258 -0.07 29.40 -6.12
CA CYS A 258 -0.41 29.94 -7.44
C CYS A 258 -0.98 28.85 -8.37
N SER A 259 -0.41 27.64 -8.30
CA SER A 259 -0.93 26.48 -9.04
C SER A 259 -2.37 26.14 -8.63
N SER A 260 -2.65 26.05 -7.33
CA SER A 260 -3.99 25.80 -6.79
C SER A 260 -4.97 26.93 -7.12
N MET A 261 -4.55 28.19 -7.09
CA MET A 261 -5.39 29.32 -7.48
C MET A 261 -5.83 29.21 -8.95
N MET A 262 -4.89 28.92 -9.85
CA MET A 262 -5.19 28.79 -11.28
C MET A 262 -5.99 27.53 -11.58
N ALA A 263 -5.73 26.41 -10.89
CA ALA A 263 -6.54 25.20 -10.96
C ALA A 263 -7.99 25.46 -10.51
N ASN A 264 -8.17 26.17 -9.39
CA ASN A 264 -9.50 26.56 -8.90
C ASN A 264 -10.21 27.51 -9.86
N ARG A 265 -9.49 28.45 -10.48
CA ARG A 265 -10.04 29.34 -11.50
C ARG A 265 -10.49 28.55 -12.73
N ALA A 266 -9.68 27.61 -13.22
CA ALA A 266 -10.04 26.74 -14.34
C ALA A 266 -11.24 25.85 -14.01
N TYR A 267 -11.27 25.29 -12.80
CA TYR A 267 -12.41 24.50 -12.30
C TYR A 267 -13.70 25.33 -12.25
N ARG A 268 -13.64 26.54 -11.69
CA ARG A 268 -14.79 27.46 -11.66
C ARG A 268 -15.22 27.88 -13.07
N ALA A 269 -14.30 28.11 -14.00
CA ALA A 269 -14.62 28.43 -15.38
C ALA A 269 -15.34 27.28 -16.10
N ARG A 270 -14.94 26.02 -15.84
CA ARG A 270 -15.63 24.82 -16.37
C ARG A 270 -17.01 24.60 -15.77
N ARG A 271 -17.22 25.03 -14.52
CA ARG A 271 -18.49 24.94 -13.80
C ARG A 271 -19.36 26.17 -13.93
N ALA A 272 -18.84 27.27 -14.47
CA ALA A 272 -19.67 28.41 -14.78
C ALA A 272 -20.76 27.90 -15.73
N PRO A 273 -22.05 28.14 -15.42
CA PRO A 273 -23.12 27.75 -16.32
C PRO A 273 -22.74 28.32 -17.69
N ALA A 274 -22.81 27.48 -18.74
CA ALA A 274 -22.65 27.96 -20.10
C ALA A 274 -23.47 29.25 -20.17
N ARG A 275 -22.85 30.37 -20.55
CA ARG A 275 -23.59 31.63 -20.73
C ARG A 275 -24.71 31.28 -21.68
N ILE A 276 -25.91 31.08 -21.12
CA ILE A 276 -27.12 30.99 -21.90
C ILE A 276 -27.13 32.37 -22.51
N PHE A 277 -26.78 32.45 -23.78
CA PHE A 277 -27.11 33.62 -24.56
C PHE A 277 -28.62 33.65 -24.47
N THR A 278 -29.14 34.46 -23.55
CA THR A 278 -30.50 34.94 -23.62
C THR A 278 -30.51 35.72 -24.92
N PHE A 279 -30.81 35.00 -26.01
CA PHE A 279 -31.22 35.66 -27.23
C PHE A 279 -32.32 36.62 -26.79
N PRO A 280 -32.22 37.91 -27.15
CA PRO A 280 -33.36 38.79 -26.95
C PRO A 280 -34.57 38.07 -27.56
N PRO A 281 -35.74 38.10 -26.90
CA PRO A 281 -36.92 37.41 -27.40
C PRO A 281 -37.09 37.76 -28.87
N LEU A 282 -37.26 36.74 -29.72
CA LEU A 282 -37.45 36.92 -31.16
C LEU A 282 -38.73 37.73 -31.35
N THR A 283 -38.58 39.04 -31.45
CA THR A 283 -39.68 39.91 -31.83
C THR A 283 -39.90 39.75 -33.34
N PRO A 284 -41.15 39.86 -33.83
CA PRO A 284 -41.45 39.80 -35.26
C PRO A 284 -40.57 40.78 -36.07
N ALA A 285 -40.26 41.95 -35.51
CA ALA A 285 -39.39 42.95 -36.15
C ALA A 285 -37.96 42.46 -36.41
N ILE A 286 -37.39 41.63 -35.53
CA ILE A 286 -36.06 41.04 -35.72
C ILE A 286 -36.11 39.96 -36.82
N PHE A 287 -37.18 39.15 -36.82
CA PHE A 287 -37.39 38.10 -37.80
C PHE A 287 -37.58 38.67 -39.21
N ASP A 288 -38.43 39.68 -39.37
CA ASP A 288 -38.68 40.35 -40.64
C ASP A 288 -37.44 41.11 -41.15
N GLY A 289 -36.64 41.69 -40.23
CA GLY A 289 -35.40 42.37 -40.57
C GLY A 289 -34.28 41.44 -41.07
N TRP A 290 -34.36 40.13 -40.82
CA TRP A 290 -33.48 39.13 -41.42
C TRP A 290 -33.92 38.79 -42.85
N PHE A 291 -35.21 38.55 -43.08
CA PHE A 291 -35.73 38.26 -44.43
C PHE A 291 -35.58 39.45 -45.39
N ARG A 292 -35.77 40.69 -44.91
CA ARG A 292 -35.53 41.89 -45.73
C ARG A 292 -34.07 42.12 -46.12
N ARG A 293 -33.11 41.56 -45.37
CA ARG A 293 -31.68 41.64 -45.72
C ARG A 293 -31.23 40.49 -46.63
N ALA A 294 -32.02 39.42 -46.70
CA ALA A 294 -31.75 38.27 -47.54
C ALA A 294 -32.41 38.37 -48.94
N ALA A 295 -33.44 39.21 -49.09
CA ALA A 295 -34.06 39.59 -50.36
C ALA A 295 -33.36 40.82 -50.95
#